data_AF-A0A2D9SSV1-F1
#
_entry.id   AF-A0A2D9SSV1-F1
#
_cell.length_a   1.000
_cell.length_b   1.000
_cell.length_c   1.000
_cell.angle_alpha   90.00
_cell.angle_beta   90.00
_cell.angle_gamma   90.00
#
_symmetry.space_group_name_H-M   'P 1'
#
loop_
_entity.id
_entity.type
_entity.pdbx_description
1 polymer ?
#
loop_
_entity_poly.entity_id
_entity_poly.type
_entity_poly.pdbx_seq_one_letter_code
_entity_poly.pdbx_strand_id
1 'polypeptide(L)'
;MSIDEAQSEQSLATESLYSSTYQVGQDNIRPFGLDIHNPVFLISSCTIVSFIVFTLSQPDLAAVYFNELRIWLTTTLDWFFMGAMNLYLLFCVFLVLSPYGRIRIGGPQASPRYHFVSWVCMLFAAGIGIGIMFYGVLEPMNHALIPPLNAESIEGQSLRELAMAATIYHWAFHPWAGYALVGLS
;
A
#
# COMPACT_ATOMS: atom_id res chain seq x y z
N MET A 1 -10.73 2.09 -34.08
CA MET A 1 -9.48 1.65 -33.45
C MET A 1 -9.83 0.53 -32.50
N SER A 2 -9.47 -0.70 -32.85
CA SER A 2 -9.72 -1.87 -31.99
C SER A 2 -8.79 -1.83 -30.77
N ILE A 3 -9.19 -2.49 -29.68
CA ILE A 3 -8.37 -2.55 -28.45
C ILE A 3 -6.99 -3.17 -28.74
N ASP A 4 -6.95 -4.15 -29.64
CA ASP A 4 -5.73 -4.81 -30.08
C ASP A 4 -4.77 -3.87 -30.83
N GLU A 5 -5.29 -2.99 -31.70
CA GLU A 5 -4.48 -1.99 -32.40
C GLU A 5 -3.85 -0.99 -31.43
N ALA A 6 -4.62 -0.51 -30.44
CA ALA A 6 -4.13 0.43 -29.43
C ALA A 6 -3.08 -0.21 -28.50
N GLN A 7 -3.22 -1.50 -28.18
CA GLN A 7 -2.21 -2.25 -27.43
C GLN A 7 -0.95 -2.50 -28.25
N SER A 8 -1.09 -2.77 -29.55
CA SER A 8 0.05 -2.99 -30.46
C SER A 8 0.89 -1.73 -30.68
N GLU A 9 0.25 -0.56 -30.86
CA GLU A 9 0.96 0.72 -31.01
C GLU A 9 1.68 1.14 -29.71
N GLN A 10 1.04 0.91 -28.56
CA GLN A 10 1.63 1.22 -27.27
C GLN A 10 2.78 0.26 -26.91
N SER A 11 2.69 -1.01 -27.32
CA SER A 11 3.79 -2.00 -27.24
C SER A 11 4.99 -1.56 -28.07
N LEU A 12 4.79 -1.19 -29.34
CA LEU A 12 5.85 -0.78 -30.26
C LEU A 12 6.56 0.51 -29.81
N ALA A 13 5.82 1.46 -29.24
CA ALA A 13 6.40 2.70 -28.70
C ALA A 13 7.29 2.44 -27.47
N THR A 14 6.91 1.48 -26.62
CA THR A 14 7.62 1.15 -25.38
C THR A 14 8.90 0.35 -25.64
N GLU A 15 8.90 -0.50 -26.68
CA GLU A 15 10.06 -1.28 -27.13
C GLU A 15 11.27 -0.39 -27.51
N SER A 16 11.01 0.79 -28.05
CA SER A 16 12.07 1.71 -28.50
C SER A 16 12.86 2.39 -27.37
N LEU A 17 12.31 2.43 -26.14
CA LEU A 17 12.86 3.21 -25.02
C LEU A 17 13.58 2.36 -23.97
N TYR A 18 13.44 1.03 -24.00
CA TYR A 18 14.05 0.11 -23.02
C TYR A 18 14.68 -1.09 -23.74
N SER A 19 16.02 -1.15 -23.80
CA SER A 19 16.72 -2.32 -24.34
C SER A 19 16.90 -3.40 -23.26
N SER A 20 15.85 -4.16 -22.98
CA SER A 20 15.92 -5.36 -22.16
C SER A 20 16.12 -6.60 -23.03
N THR A 21 16.98 -7.53 -22.59
CA THR A 21 17.10 -8.86 -23.22
C THR A 21 15.92 -9.77 -22.89
N TYR A 22 15.11 -9.40 -21.88
CA TYR A 22 13.94 -10.16 -21.45
C TYR A 22 12.71 -9.81 -22.28
N GLN A 23 11.99 -10.84 -22.72
CA GLN A 23 10.72 -10.70 -23.44
C GLN A 23 9.55 -10.81 -22.46
N VAL A 24 8.52 -10.00 -22.67
CA VAL A 24 7.29 -10.05 -21.88
C VAL A 24 6.66 -11.44 -22.01
N GLY A 25 6.49 -12.13 -20.88
CA GLY A 25 5.90 -13.47 -20.82
C GLY A 25 6.84 -14.63 -21.12
N GLN A 26 8.15 -14.40 -21.23
CA GLN A 26 9.14 -15.48 -21.44
C GLN A 26 9.09 -16.61 -20.39
N ASP A 27 8.70 -16.28 -19.15
CA ASP A 27 8.64 -17.19 -18.00
C ASP A 27 7.21 -17.66 -17.71
N ASN A 28 6.25 -17.33 -18.60
CA ASN A 28 4.86 -17.71 -18.43
C ASN A 28 4.64 -19.15 -18.90
N ILE A 29 3.81 -19.88 -18.15
CA ILE A 29 3.24 -21.15 -18.57
C ILE A 29 1.75 -20.96 -18.85
N ARG A 30 1.21 -21.78 -19.76
CA ARG A 30 -0.21 -21.70 -20.18
C ARG A 30 -1.03 -22.94 -19.83
N PRO A 31 -1.10 -23.37 -18.55
CA PRO A 31 -1.97 -24.46 -18.15
C PRO A 31 -3.44 -24.04 -18.33
N PHE A 32 -4.27 -24.92 -18.90
CA PHE A 32 -5.71 -24.71 -19.07
C PHE A 32 -6.11 -23.41 -19.79
N GLY A 33 -5.21 -22.85 -20.61
CA GLY A 33 -5.44 -21.60 -21.34
C GLY A 33 -5.23 -20.33 -20.51
N LEU A 34 -4.76 -20.44 -19.26
CA LEU A 34 -4.42 -19.29 -18.40
C LEU A 34 -2.94 -18.93 -18.55
N ASP A 35 -2.63 -17.68 -18.88
CA ASP A 35 -1.26 -17.18 -18.94
C ASP A 35 -0.79 -16.81 -17.52
N ILE A 36 0.07 -17.62 -16.92
CA ILE A 36 0.54 -17.42 -15.54
C ILE A 36 2.06 -17.38 -15.46
N HIS A 37 2.59 -16.45 -14.67
CA HIS A 37 4.02 -16.36 -14.42
C HIS A 37 4.48 -17.53 -13.54
N ASN A 38 5.30 -18.42 -14.08
CA ASN A 38 5.54 -19.75 -13.49
C ASN A 38 6.08 -19.72 -12.04
N PRO A 39 7.25 -19.09 -11.74
CA PRO A 39 7.78 -19.07 -10.38
C PRO A 39 6.90 -18.27 -9.41
N VAL A 40 6.38 -17.12 -9.83
CA VAL A 40 5.58 -16.24 -8.96
C VAL A 40 4.29 -16.92 -8.55
N PHE A 41 3.54 -17.48 -9.50
CA PHE A 41 2.28 -18.15 -9.20
C PHE A 41 2.49 -19.33 -8.26
N LEU A 42 3.42 -20.23 -8.57
CA LEU A 42 3.63 -21.44 -7.77
C LEU A 42 4.08 -21.10 -6.34
N ILE A 43 5.07 -20.21 -6.19
CA ILE A 43 5.60 -19.85 -4.87
C ILE A 43 4.51 -19.15 -4.04
N SER A 44 3.81 -18.16 -4.60
CA SER A 44 2.76 -17.43 -3.89
C SER A 44 1.59 -18.34 -3.51
N SER A 45 1.07 -19.14 -4.44
CA SER A 45 -0.06 -20.03 -4.17
C SER A 45 0.31 -21.13 -3.17
N CYS A 46 1.47 -21.77 -3.31
CA CYS A 46 1.91 -22.79 -2.34
C CYS A 46 2.10 -22.19 -0.95
N THR A 47 2.64 -20.97 -0.84
CA THR A 47 2.81 -20.28 0.45
C THR A 47 1.46 -19.99 1.09
N ILE A 48 0.50 -19.44 0.34
CA ILE A 48 -0.86 -19.15 0.83
C ILE A 48 -1.57 -20.42 1.27
N VAL A 49 -1.56 -21.47 0.44
CA VAL A 49 -2.20 -22.75 0.76
C VAL A 49 -1.57 -23.37 2.01
N SER A 50 -0.25 -23.35 2.12
CA SER A 50 0.45 -23.88 3.30
C SER A 50 0.07 -23.12 4.57
N PHE A 51 -0.03 -21.80 4.49
CA PHE A 51 -0.48 -20.96 5.59
C PHE A 51 -1.91 -21.29 6.02
N ILE A 52 -2.85 -21.43 5.07
CA ILE A 52 -4.24 -21.81 5.34
C ILE A 52 -4.31 -23.21 5.98
N VAL A 53 -3.59 -24.18 5.43
CA VAL A 53 -3.58 -25.56 5.97
C VAL A 53 -3.03 -25.58 7.40
N PHE A 54 -1.92 -24.88 7.67
CA PHE A 54 -1.36 -24.78 9.01
C PHE A 54 -2.35 -24.16 10.00
N THR A 55 -2.93 -23.00 9.67
CA THR A 55 -3.84 -22.28 10.56
C THR A 55 -5.14 -23.02 10.84
N LEU A 56 -5.69 -23.74 9.85
CA LEU A 56 -6.91 -24.54 10.04
C LEU A 56 -6.65 -25.86 10.76
N SER A 57 -5.48 -26.47 10.57
CA SER A 57 -5.17 -27.75 11.21
C SER A 57 -4.71 -27.62 12.66
N GLN A 58 -4.06 -26.50 13.03
CA GLN A 58 -3.50 -26.27 14.37
C GLN A 58 -3.80 -24.82 14.85
N PRO A 59 -5.07 -24.47 15.10
CA PRO A 59 -5.47 -23.09 15.38
C PRO A 59 -4.86 -22.52 16.67
N ASP A 60 -4.81 -23.30 17.76
CA ASP A 60 -4.26 -22.83 19.04
C ASP A 60 -2.77 -22.54 18.94
N LEU A 61 -2.03 -23.44 18.28
CA LEU A 61 -0.59 -23.29 18.07
C LEU A 61 -0.30 -22.08 17.16
N ALA A 62 -1.06 -21.93 16.09
CA ALA A 62 -0.95 -20.77 15.19
C ALA A 62 -1.22 -19.46 15.94
N ALA A 63 -2.24 -19.42 16.81
CA ALA A 63 -2.56 -18.24 17.61
C ALA A 63 -1.41 -17.85 18.54
N VAL A 64 -0.78 -18.81 19.22
CA VAL A 64 0.41 -18.57 20.06
C VAL A 64 1.55 -18.00 19.22
N TYR A 65 1.94 -18.69 18.15
CA TYR A 65 3.07 -18.25 17.31
C TYR A 65 2.86 -16.87 16.70
N PHE A 66 1.69 -16.58 16.13
CA PHE A 66 1.44 -15.27 15.54
C PHE A 66 1.31 -14.17 16.59
N ASN A 67 0.85 -14.49 17.80
CA ASN A 67 0.83 -13.53 18.89
C ASN A 67 2.25 -13.18 19.35
N GLU A 68 3.11 -14.18 19.53
CA GLU A 68 4.53 -13.98 19.85
C GLU A 68 5.25 -13.19 18.76
N LEU A 69 5.04 -13.57 17.50
CA LEU A 69 5.61 -12.87 16.35
C LEU A 69 5.13 -11.41 16.30
N ARG A 70 3.83 -11.16 16.51
CA ARG A 70 3.27 -9.80 16.56
C ARG A 70 3.97 -8.98 17.64
N ILE A 71 4.06 -9.51 18.86
CA ILE A 71 4.72 -8.82 19.97
C ILE A 71 6.16 -8.50 19.59
N TRP A 72 6.94 -9.51 19.15
CA TRP A 72 8.32 -9.34 18.74
C TRP A 72 8.48 -8.25 17.67
N LEU A 73 7.67 -8.28 16.61
CA LEU A 73 7.68 -7.27 15.56
C LEU A 73 7.40 -5.87 16.12
N THR A 74 6.38 -5.73 16.98
CA THR A 74 5.96 -4.44 17.54
C THR A 74 6.85 -3.93 18.68
N THR A 75 7.75 -4.74 19.23
CA THR A 75 8.67 -4.32 20.30
C THR A 75 10.12 -4.22 19.84
N THR A 76 10.49 -4.90 18.76
CA THR A 76 11.87 -4.94 18.26
C THR A 76 12.05 -4.14 16.96
N LEU A 77 11.01 -4.09 16.11
CA LEU A 77 11.04 -3.37 14.83
C LEU A 77 10.14 -2.13 14.80
N ASP A 78 9.63 -1.69 15.94
CA ASP A 78 8.82 -0.47 16.06
C ASP A 78 9.53 0.76 15.47
N TRP A 79 10.81 0.94 15.80
CA TRP A 79 11.64 2.02 15.26
C TRP A 79 11.76 1.96 13.73
N PHE A 80 11.82 0.75 13.17
CA PHE A 80 11.93 0.55 11.73
C PHE A 80 10.61 0.93 11.04
N PHE A 81 9.47 0.47 11.57
CA PHE A 81 8.16 0.83 11.00
C PHE A 81 7.88 2.34 11.10
N MET A 82 8.12 2.95 12.27
CA MET A 82 7.95 4.39 12.47
C MET A 82 8.94 5.21 11.62
N GLY A 83 10.19 4.79 11.57
CA GLY A 83 11.24 5.44 10.78
C GLY A 83 10.95 5.38 9.28
N ALA A 84 10.53 4.22 8.78
CA ALA A 84 10.17 4.04 7.37
C ALA A 84 9.01 4.93 6.96
N MET A 85 7.91 4.97 7.73
CA MET A 85 6.74 5.79 7.40
C MET A 85 7.06 7.29 7.42
N ASN A 86 7.85 7.75 8.40
CA ASN A 86 8.31 9.14 8.43
C ASN A 86 9.25 9.45 7.24
N LEU A 87 10.14 8.52 6.89
CA LEU A 87 11.02 8.68 5.73
C LEU A 87 10.22 8.80 4.43
N TYR A 88 9.20 7.95 4.22
CA TYR A 88 8.35 8.01 3.03
C TYR A 88 7.64 9.36 2.92
N LEU A 89 7.06 9.84 4.03
CA LEU A 89 6.39 11.13 4.06
C LEU A 89 7.36 12.28 3.75
N LEU A 90 8.52 12.31 4.40
CA LEU A 90 9.54 13.33 4.17
C LEU A 90 10.08 13.28 2.74
N PHE A 91 10.24 12.08 2.17
CA PHE A 91 10.65 11.90 0.78
C PHE A 91 9.59 12.45 -0.20
N CYS A 92 8.31 12.16 0.02
CA CYS A 92 7.24 12.73 -0.79
C CYS A 92 7.20 14.26 -0.69
N VAL A 93 7.35 14.83 0.51
CA VAL A 93 7.45 16.29 0.72
C VAL A 93 8.67 16.86 -0.02
N PHE A 94 9.83 16.19 0.08
CA PHE A 94 11.03 16.58 -0.66
C PHE A 94 10.77 16.58 -2.17
N LEU A 95 10.15 15.55 -2.73
CA LEU A 95 9.84 15.50 -4.16
C LEU A 95 8.95 16.66 -4.61
N VAL A 96 7.90 16.97 -3.85
CA VAL A 96 6.97 18.07 -4.15
C VAL A 96 7.67 19.43 -4.12
N LEU A 97 8.58 19.65 -3.17
CA LEU A 97 9.30 20.91 -3.02
C LEU A 97 10.52 21.04 -3.96
N SER A 98 11.09 19.91 -4.38
CA SER A 98 12.25 19.85 -5.26
C SER A 98 11.87 20.07 -6.74
N PRO A 99 12.86 20.31 -7.63
CA PRO A 99 12.62 20.36 -9.07
C PRO A 99 12.04 19.06 -9.65
N TYR A 100 12.22 17.92 -8.97
CA TYR A 100 11.75 16.61 -9.44
C TYR A 100 10.21 16.52 -9.47
N GLY A 101 9.50 17.26 -8.61
CA GLY A 101 8.04 17.32 -8.63
C GLY A 101 7.43 17.92 -9.91
N ARG A 102 8.25 18.53 -10.78
CA ARG A 102 7.82 19.06 -12.09
C ARG A 102 7.89 18.03 -13.20
N ILE A 103 8.50 16.86 -12.96
CA ILE A 103 8.65 15.81 -13.96
C ILE A 103 7.28 15.18 -14.23
N ARG A 104 6.91 15.09 -15.50
CA ARG A 104 5.67 14.44 -15.93
C ARG A 104 5.88 12.93 -16.09
N ILE A 105 5.06 12.16 -15.40
CA ILE A 105 5.02 10.70 -15.53
C ILE A 105 4.46 10.36 -16.91
N GLY A 106 5.21 9.58 -17.70
CA GLY A 106 4.89 9.28 -19.10
C GLY A 106 5.62 10.15 -20.14
N GLY A 107 6.53 11.03 -19.71
CA GLY A 107 7.43 11.78 -20.60
C GLY A 107 7.10 13.27 -20.77
N PRO A 108 7.96 14.05 -21.44
CA PRO A 108 7.87 15.52 -21.46
C PRO A 108 6.57 16.07 -22.07
N GLN A 109 5.97 15.34 -23.01
CA GLN A 109 4.74 15.72 -23.71
C GLN A 109 3.49 15.02 -23.15
N ALA A 110 3.62 14.26 -22.06
CA ALA A 110 2.47 13.58 -21.46
C ALA A 110 1.43 14.60 -20.97
N SER A 111 0.16 14.26 -21.18
CA SER A 111 -1.00 14.98 -20.66
C SER A 111 -1.85 14.04 -19.79
N PRO A 112 -2.56 14.54 -18.78
CA PRO A 112 -3.42 13.71 -17.94
C PRO A 112 -4.52 13.04 -18.77
N ARG A 113 -4.64 11.71 -18.66
CA ARG A 113 -5.70 10.94 -19.33
C ARG A 113 -7.09 11.22 -18.76
N TYR A 114 -7.16 11.54 -17.47
CA TYR A 114 -8.41 11.77 -16.75
C TYR A 114 -8.47 13.21 -16.24
N HIS A 115 -9.67 13.77 -16.21
CA HIS A 115 -9.91 15.06 -15.58
C HIS A 115 -9.57 15.00 -14.09
N PHE A 116 -9.07 16.09 -13.52
CA PHE A 116 -8.57 16.13 -12.15
C PHE A 116 -9.59 15.63 -11.11
N VAL A 117 -10.84 16.08 -11.22
CA VAL A 117 -11.93 15.64 -10.32
C VAL A 117 -12.17 14.12 -10.42
N SER A 118 -12.25 13.59 -11.64
CA SER A 118 -12.41 12.15 -11.86
C SER A 118 -11.24 11.36 -11.28
N TRP A 119 -10.01 11.87 -11.43
CA TRP A 119 -8.80 11.26 -10.85
C TRP A 119 -8.86 11.22 -9.33
N VAL A 120 -9.24 12.32 -8.67
CA VAL A 120 -9.42 12.34 -7.22
C VAL A 120 -10.50 11.33 -6.77
N CYS A 121 -11.64 11.26 -7.47
CA CYS A 121 -12.68 10.27 -7.16
C CYS A 121 -12.18 8.83 -7.26
N MET A 122 -11.34 8.50 -8.26
CA MET A 122 -10.76 7.16 -8.41
C MET A 122 -9.85 6.78 -7.23
N LEU A 123 -9.12 7.74 -6.64
CA LEU A 123 -8.29 7.48 -5.45
C LEU A 123 -9.14 7.04 -4.25
N PHE A 124 -10.29 7.69 -4.02
CA PHE A 124 -11.19 7.31 -2.92
C PHE A 124 -11.92 5.98 -3.18
N ALA A 125 -12.21 5.66 -4.44
CA ALA A 125 -12.85 4.40 -4.81
C ALA A 125 -11.92 3.18 -4.64
N ALA A 126 -10.61 3.36 -4.83
CA ALA A 126 -9.68 2.23 -4.94
C ALA A 126 -9.27 1.55 -3.62
N GLY A 127 -9.24 2.24 -2.47
CA GLY A 127 -8.38 1.72 -1.38
C GLY A 127 -8.77 1.92 0.08
N ILE A 128 -9.89 2.58 0.42
CA ILE A 128 -10.09 3.02 1.81
C ILE A 128 -11.32 2.42 2.51
N GLY A 129 -12.23 1.80 1.74
CA GLY A 129 -13.60 1.54 2.17
C GLY A 129 -13.74 0.81 3.51
N ILE A 130 -13.27 -0.44 3.60
CA ILE A 130 -13.54 -1.26 4.79
C ILE A 130 -12.80 -0.78 6.05
N GLY A 131 -11.60 -0.23 5.87
CA GLY A 131 -10.78 0.28 6.98
C GLY A 131 -11.45 1.43 7.70
N ILE A 132 -11.90 2.46 6.96
CA ILE A 132 -12.59 3.61 7.56
C ILE A 132 -13.97 3.22 8.11
N MET A 133 -14.69 2.30 7.47
CA MET A 133 -15.98 1.83 7.99
C MET A 133 -15.87 1.19 9.37
N PHE A 134 -14.77 0.47 9.64
CA PHE A 134 -14.55 -0.19 10.93
C PHE A 134 -13.81 0.71 11.93
N TYR A 135 -12.66 1.23 11.54
CA TYR A 135 -11.77 1.98 12.43
C TYR A 135 -12.11 3.47 12.54
N GLY A 136 -12.91 4.03 11.64
CA GLY A 136 -13.27 5.45 11.68
C GLY A 136 -14.01 5.87 12.95
N VAL A 137 -14.75 4.96 13.58
CA VAL A 137 -15.37 5.17 14.90
C VAL A 137 -14.60 4.44 16.00
N LEU A 138 -14.18 3.20 15.74
CA LEU A 138 -13.57 2.35 16.76
C LEU A 138 -12.26 2.93 17.27
N GLU A 139 -11.39 3.44 16.40
CA GLU A 139 -10.06 3.89 16.77
C GLU A 139 -10.05 5.15 17.66
N PRO A 140 -10.74 6.26 17.31
CA PRO A 140 -10.77 7.43 18.18
C PRO A 140 -11.50 7.14 19.49
N MET A 141 -12.52 6.27 19.48
CA MET A 141 -13.17 5.81 20.70
C MET A 141 -12.19 5.03 21.58
N ASN A 142 -11.41 4.11 20.98
CA ASN A 142 -10.41 3.33 21.69
C ASN A 142 -9.30 4.22 22.27
N HIS A 143 -8.79 5.20 21.51
CA HIS A 143 -7.82 6.17 22.01
C HIS A 143 -8.36 7.07 23.13
N ALA A 144 -9.67 7.31 23.18
CA ALA A 144 -10.28 8.03 24.29
C ALA A 144 -10.46 7.17 25.55
N LEU A 145 -10.46 5.84 25.42
CA LEU A 145 -10.50 4.89 26.55
C LEU A 145 -9.10 4.50 27.04
N ILE A 146 -8.16 4.37 26.11
CA ILE A 146 -6.77 4.00 26.32
C ILE A 146 -5.92 5.08 25.64
N PRO A 147 -5.57 6.17 26.36
CA PRO A 147 -4.85 7.30 25.78
C PRO A 147 -3.51 6.87 25.17
N PRO A 148 -3.21 7.27 23.91
CA PRO A 148 -1.90 7.00 23.31
C PRO A 148 -0.81 7.85 23.97
N LEU A 149 0.47 7.53 23.69
CA LEU A 149 1.65 8.29 24.15
C LEU A 149 1.81 8.38 25.68
N ASN A 150 1.28 7.42 26.44
CA ASN A 150 1.25 7.43 27.91
C ASN A 150 0.66 8.74 28.46
N ALA A 151 -0.47 9.16 27.87
CA ALA A 151 -1.14 10.41 28.18
C ALA A 151 -2.33 10.23 29.15
N GLU A 152 -2.23 9.30 30.10
CA GLU A 152 -3.34 8.94 31.00
C GLU A 152 -3.77 10.08 31.92
N SER A 153 -2.93 11.09 32.12
CA SER A 153 -3.26 12.29 32.91
C SER A 153 -4.10 13.33 32.14
N ILE A 154 -4.32 13.14 30.84
CA ILE A 154 -5.11 14.06 30.01
C ILE A 154 -6.58 13.64 30.08
N GLU A 155 -7.48 14.60 30.36
CA GLU A 155 -8.90 14.33 30.54
C GLU A 155 -9.79 15.29 29.75
N GLY A 156 -11.08 14.95 29.64
CA GLY A 156 -12.10 15.85 29.10
C GLY A 156 -11.90 16.15 27.61
N GLN A 157 -11.90 17.44 27.25
CA GLN A 157 -11.84 17.86 25.85
C GLN A 157 -10.48 17.57 25.21
N SER A 158 -9.38 17.81 25.91
CA SER A 158 -8.02 17.60 25.38
C SER A 158 -7.75 16.13 25.08
N LEU A 159 -8.32 15.21 25.86
CA LEU A 159 -8.22 13.77 25.58
C LEU A 159 -8.92 13.41 24.27
N ARG A 160 -10.09 14.00 23.99
CA ARG A 160 -10.82 13.76 22.73
C ARG A 160 -10.04 14.32 21.54
N GLU A 161 -9.43 15.48 21.69
CA GLU A 161 -8.57 16.08 20.66
C GLU A 161 -7.35 15.21 20.37
N LEU A 162 -6.68 14.69 21.41
CA LEU A 162 -5.57 13.75 21.25
C LEU A 162 -6.00 12.45 20.56
N ALA A 163 -7.12 11.87 20.96
CA ALA A 163 -7.66 10.66 20.36
C ALA A 163 -7.96 10.82 18.86
N MET A 164 -8.54 11.97 18.48
CA MET A 164 -8.75 12.33 17.09
C MET A 164 -7.43 12.59 16.36
N ALA A 165 -6.48 13.28 16.97
CA ALA A 165 -5.17 13.56 16.38
C ALA A 165 -4.39 12.26 16.08
N ALA A 166 -4.39 11.30 17.00
CA ALA A 166 -3.77 9.99 16.80
C ALA A 166 -4.43 9.20 15.66
N THR A 167 -5.77 9.24 15.57
CA THR A 167 -6.51 8.63 14.47
C THR A 167 -6.16 9.30 13.13
N ILE A 168 -6.13 10.64 13.09
CA ILE A 168 -5.74 11.39 11.88
C ILE A 168 -4.30 11.05 11.48
N TYR A 169 -3.38 10.89 12.44
CA TYR A 169 -2.01 10.47 12.15
C TYR A 169 -1.95 9.13 11.40
N HIS A 170 -2.76 8.14 11.81
CA HIS A 170 -2.80 6.84 11.15
C HIS A 170 -3.50 6.83 9.78
N TRP A 171 -4.48 7.71 9.55
CA TRP A 171 -5.33 7.67 8.35
C TRP A 171 -5.11 8.82 7.35
N ALA A 172 -4.32 9.84 7.72
CA ALA A 172 -3.96 10.94 6.83
C ALA A 172 -2.61 10.67 6.16
N PHE A 173 -1.66 11.60 6.20
CA PHE A 173 -0.55 11.64 5.24
C PHE A 173 0.38 10.41 5.21
N HIS A 174 0.62 9.74 6.34
CA HIS A 174 1.57 8.62 6.43
C HIS A 174 1.26 7.44 5.50
N PRO A 175 0.07 6.79 5.55
CA PRO A 175 -0.25 5.72 4.61
C PRO A 175 -0.27 6.18 3.14
N TRP A 176 -0.77 7.40 2.88
CA TRP A 176 -0.80 7.95 1.52
C TRP A 176 0.60 8.18 0.94
N ALA A 177 1.58 8.54 1.77
CA ALA A 177 2.97 8.65 1.34
C ALA A 177 3.53 7.30 0.91
N GLY A 178 3.20 6.22 1.61
CA GLY A 178 3.55 4.86 1.20
C GLY A 178 2.97 4.49 -0.17
N TYR A 179 1.68 4.79 -0.40
CA TYR A 179 1.05 4.57 -1.71
C TYR A 179 1.66 5.42 -2.81
N ALA A 180 1.96 6.69 -2.53
CA ALA A 180 2.59 7.59 -3.50
C ALA A 180 3.99 7.12 -3.89
N LEU A 181 4.78 6.61 -2.93
CA LEU A 181 6.11 6.07 -3.20
C LEU A 181 6.07 4.86 -4.14
N VAL A 182 5.23 3.87 -3.83
CA VAL A 182 5.08 2.67 -4.67
C VAL A 182 4.44 3.00 -6.02
N GLY A 183 3.50 3.94 -6.06
CA GLY A 183 2.91 4.40 -7.31
C GLY A 183 3.88 5.15 -8.22
N LEU A 184 5.00 5.64 -7.68
CA LEU A 184 6.03 6.37 -8.42
C LEU A 184 7.19 5.48 -8.90
N SER A 185 7.47 4.37 -8.21
CA SER A 185 8.57 3.44 -8.51
C SER A 185 8.35 2.63 -9.79
#